data_AF-A0A357B497-F1
#
_entry.id   AF-A0A357B497-F1
#
_cell.length_a   1.000
_cell.length_b   1.000
_cell.length_c   1.000
_cell.angle_alpha   90.00
_cell.angle_beta   90.00
_cell.angle_gamma   90.00
#
_symmetry.space_group_name_H-M   'P 1'
#
loop_
_entity.id
_entity.type
_entity.pdbx_description
1 polymer ?
#
loop_
_entity_poly.entity_id
_entity_poly.type
_entity_poly.pdbx_seq_one_letter_code
_entity_poly.pdbx_strand_id
1 'polypeptide(L)'
;LEMTREQLVTRLLAGEGLIDSRKLQTGRLSQDEWRRVAAAAAVISATDIRIDDNPTLSVADMNAQCRRIQDLGLVVVDYLQLMQSAGSGHSWSGESRTQAVSDMSRMLKIMAKELNVP
;
A
#
# COMPACT_ATOMS: atom_id res chain seq x y z
N LEU A 1 0.13 1.22 -7.05
CA LEU A 1 -0.48 2.54 -7.37
C LEU A 1 0.48 3.64 -6.89
N GLU A 2 0.87 4.57 -7.78
CA GLU A 2 1.96 5.57 -7.71
C GLU A 2 3.38 5.11 -7.35
N MET A 3 3.53 4.34 -6.27
CA MET A 3 4.82 3.83 -5.80
C MET A 3 4.98 2.34 -6.04
N THR A 4 6.21 1.93 -6.37
CA THR A 4 6.56 0.50 -6.46
C THR A 4 6.84 -0.09 -5.08
N ARG A 5 6.78 -1.43 -4.96
CA ARG A 5 7.16 -2.14 -3.73
C ARG A 5 8.55 -1.74 -3.23
N GLU A 6 9.52 -1.61 -4.13
CA GLU A 6 10.91 -1.28 -3.80
C GLU A 6 11.02 0.13 -3.19
N GLN A 7 10.24 1.08 -3.68
CA GLN A 7 10.23 2.44 -3.16
C GLN A 7 9.62 2.50 -1.75
N LEU A 8 8.56 1.72 -1.48
CA LEU A 8 7.98 1.60 -0.15
C LEU A 8 8.95 0.93 0.83
N VAL A 9 9.56 -0.19 0.44
CA VAL A 9 10.56 -0.89 1.27
C VAL A 9 11.76 0.01 1.58
N THR A 10 12.23 0.80 0.61
CA THR A 10 13.31 1.77 0.84
C THR A 10 12.94 2.79 1.91
N ARG A 11 11.67 3.26 1.92
CA ARG A 11 11.20 4.19 2.96
C ARG A 11 11.06 3.52 4.32
N LEU A 12 10.62 2.27 4.38
CA LEU A 12 10.57 1.51 5.63
C LEU A 12 11.98 1.35 6.23
N LEU A 13 12.95 0.96 5.41
CA LEU A 13 14.35 0.83 5.82
C LEU A 13 14.96 2.17 6.27
N ALA A 14 14.64 3.26 5.57
CA ALA A 14 15.08 4.60 5.95
C ALA A 14 14.54 5.00 7.32
N GLY A 15 13.24 4.78 7.54
CA GLY A 15 12.55 5.11 8.79
C GLY A 15 13.06 4.28 9.97
N GLU A 16 13.09 2.97 9.81
CA GLU A 16 13.53 2.04 10.86
C GLU A 16 15.03 2.19 11.16
N GLY A 17 15.86 2.31 10.13
CA GLY A 17 17.30 2.49 10.27
C GLY A 17 17.70 3.89 10.74
N LEU A 18 16.79 4.88 10.71
CA LEU A 18 17.05 6.32 10.88
C LEU A 18 18.14 6.84 9.92
N ILE A 19 18.05 6.46 8.64
CA ILE A 19 19.02 6.77 7.59
C ILE A 19 18.37 7.68 6.54
N ASP A 20 19.14 8.63 6.01
CA ASP A 20 18.70 9.46 4.90
C ASP A 20 18.33 8.59 3.68
N SER A 21 17.09 8.73 3.21
CA SER A 21 16.56 7.97 2.07
C SER A 21 17.35 8.17 0.78
N ARG A 22 17.97 9.34 0.57
CA ARG A 22 18.85 9.60 -0.59
C ARG A 22 20.13 8.77 -0.51
N LYS A 23 20.67 8.53 0.69
CA LYS A 23 21.85 7.67 0.85
C LYS A 23 21.55 6.22 0.52
N LEU A 24 20.36 5.73 0.90
CA LEU A 24 19.90 4.39 0.51
C LEU A 24 19.73 4.27 -1.01
N GLN A 25 19.12 5.27 -1.65
CA GLN A 25 18.94 5.29 -3.11
C GLN A 25 20.26 5.35 -3.88
N THR A 26 21.25 6.09 -3.36
CA THR A 26 22.55 6.27 -4.03
C THR A 26 23.59 5.21 -3.64
N GLY A 27 23.31 4.37 -2.64
CA GLY A 27 24.25 3.40 -2.07
C GLY A 27 25.42 4.03 -1.30
N ARG A 28 25.41 5.36 -1.07
CA ARG A 28 26.50 6.10 -0.43
C ARG A 28 26.32 6.10 1.09
N LEU A 29 26.54 4.93 1.67
CA LEU A 29 26.40 4.66 3.10
C LEU A 29 27.77 4.45 3.73
N SER A 30 27.98 5.00 4.91
CA SER A 30 29.11 4.64 5.77
C SER A 30 28.98 3.20 6.26
N GLN A 31 30.07 2.61 6.77
CA GLN A 31 30.00 1.26 7.35
C GLN A 31 29.01 1.16 8.51
N ASP A 32 28.88 2.21 9.33
CA ASP A 32 27.91 2.23 10.42
C ASP A 32 26.47 2.26 9.91
N GLU A 33 26.19 3.09 8.91
CA GLU A 33 24.87 3.13 8.27
C GLU A 33 24.53 1.78 7.63
N TRP A 34 25.49 1.10 6.99
CA TRP A 34 25.27 -0.26 6.48
C TRP A 34 24.86 -1.27 7.56
N ARG A 35 25.48 -1.20 8.75
CA ARG A 35 25.07 -2.05 9.89
C ARG A 35 23.64 -1.73 10.34
N ARG A 36 23.27 -0.45 10.35
CA ARG A 36 21.91 0.00 10.71
C ARG A 36 20.87 -0.43 9.67
N VAL A 37 21.19 -0.39 8.37
CA VAL A 37 20.34 -0.95 7.31
C VAL A 37 20.11 -2.44 7.54
N ALA A 38 21.17 -3.20 7.81
CA ALA A 38 21.06 -4.64 8.04
C ALA A 38 20.17 -4.96 9.25
N ALA A 39 20.31 -4.20 10.35
CA ALA A 39 19.46 -4.33 11.51
C ALA A 39 17.99 -3.99 11.20
N ALA A 40 17.74 -2.88 10.50
CA ALA A 40 16.39 -2.48 10.07
C ALA A 40 15.75 -3.52 9.15
N ALA A 41 16.52 -4.11 8.23
CA ALA A 41 16.04 -5.17 7.36
C ALA A 41 15.64 -6.43 8.15
N ALA A 42 16.39 -6.80 9.18
CA ALA A 42 16.05 -7.91 10.06
C ALA A 42 14.74 -7.65 10.83
N VAL A 43 14.53 -6.42 11.33
CA VAL A 43 13.27 -6.03 12.00
C VAL A 43 12.11 -6.10 11.02
N ILE A 44 12.21 -5.46 9.85
CA ILE A 44 11.13 -5.43 8.85
C ILE A 44 10.83 -6.84 8.34
N SER A 45 11.84 -7.67 8.12
CA SER A 45 11.66 -9.06 7.67
C SER A 45 10.94 -9.94 8.68
N ALA A 46 10.92 -9.55 9.96
CA ALA A 46 10.17 -10.25 11.01
C ALA A 46 8.70 -9.80 11.10
N THR A 47 8.28 -8.80 10.32
CA THR A 47 6.90 -8.30 10.28
C THR A 47 6.09 -9.01 9.19
N ASP A 48 4.76 -9.14 9.38
CA ASP A 48 3.84 -9.63 8.35
C ASP A 48 3.25 -8.47 7.53
N ILE A 49 4.12 -7.61 6.99
CA ILE A 49 3.71 -6.54 6.09
C ILE A 49 3.64 -7.11 4.66
N ARG A 50 2.46 -7.03 4.05
CA ARG A 50 2.22 -7.47 2.67
C ARG A 50 1.95 -6.27 1.78
N ILE A 51 2.67 -6.20 0.66
CA ILE A 51 2.59 -5.08 -0.30
C ILE A 51 2.13 -5.62 -1.66
N ASP A 52 0.92 -5.24 -2.05
CA ASP A 52 0.42 -5.38 -3.41
C ASP A 52 0.57 -4.04 -4.16
N ASP A 53 1.39 -4.03 -5.21
CA ASP A 53 1.66 -2.86 -6.04
C ASP A 53 0.86 -2.85 -7.35
N ASN A 54 -0.09 -3.78 -7.53
CA ASN A 54 -0.94 -3.88 -8.72
C ASN A 54 -1.74 -2.57 -8.95
N PRO A 55 -1.53 -1.87 -10.07
CA PRO A 55 -2.16 -0.59 -10.33
C PRO A 55 -3.65 -0.68 -10.74
N THR A 56 -4.15 -1.87 -11.07
CA THR A 56 -5.52 -2.05 -11.59
C THR A 56 -6.47 -2.69 -10.58
N LEU A 57 -6.08 -2.78 -9.31
CA LEU A 57 -6.85 -3.46 -8.28
C LEU A 57 -8.16 -2.72 -7.97
N SER A 58 -9.31 -3.41 -8.04
CA SER A 58 -10.59 -2.87 -7.57
C SER A 58 -10.77 -3.05 -6.06
N VAL A 59 -11.73 -2.35 -5.45
CA VAL A 59 -12.07 -2.55 -4.02
C VAL A 59 -12.56 -3.98 -3.75
N ALA A 60 -13.25 -4.60 -4.72
CA ALA A 60 -13.72 -5.97 -4.61
C ALA A 60 -12.57 -6.98 -4.61
N ASP A 61 -11.58 -6.79 -5.50
CA ASP A 61 -10.37 -7.61 -5.55
C ASP A 61 -9.57 -7.50 -4.26
N MET A 62 -9.43 -6.28 -3.73
CA MET A 62 -8.78 -6.02 -2.44
C MET A 62 -9.46 -6.76 -1.29
N ASN A 63 -10.79 -6.67 -1.19
CA ASN A 63 -11.56 -7.38 -0.17
C ASN A 63 -11.34 -8.91 -0.29
N ALA A 64 -11.39 -9.46 -1.52
CA ALA A 64 -11.16 -10.88 -1.76
C ALA A 64 -9.75 -11.34 -1.35
N GLN A 65 -8.72 -10.53 -1.61
CA GLN A 65 -7.35 -10.81 -1.17
C GLN A 65 -7.22 -10.73 0.36
N CYS A 66 -7.70 -9.64 0.97
CA CYS A 66 -7.62 -9.40 2.40
C CYS A 66 -8.32 -10.49 3.23
N ARG A 67 -9.47 -11.01 2.76
CA ARG A 67 -10.20 -12.11 3.42
C ARG A 67 -9.39 -13.40 3.57
N ARG A 68 -8.36 -13.61 2.73
CA ARG A 68 -7.50 -14.80 2.77
C ARG A 68 -6.33 -14.64 3.73
N ILE A 69 -6.14 -13.45 4.30
CA ILE A 69 -5.07 -13.16 5.24
C ILE A 69 -5.59 -13.47 6.65
N GLN A 70 -4.97 -14.43 7.31
CA GLN A 70 -5.24 -14.69 8.72
C GLN A 70 -4.68 -13.54 9.58
N ASP A 71 -5.40 -13.18 10.64
CA ASP A 71 -4.99 -12.15 11.61
C ASP A 71 -4.65 -10.78 10.99
N LEU A 72 -5.35 -10.40 9.92
CA LEU A 72 -5.24 -9.06 9.32
C LEU A 72 -5.56 -7.99 10.38
N GLY A 73 -4.62 -7.07 10.61
CA GLY A 73 -4.78 -6.02 11.63
C GLY A 73 -5.02 -4.61 11.08
N LEU A 74 -4.65 -4.34 9.82
CA LEU A 74 -4.74 -3.02 9.19
C LEU A 74 -4.68 -3.14 7.66
N VAL A 75 -5.45 -2.33 6.95
CA VAL A 75 -5.30 -2.13 5.50
C VAL A 75 -4.95 -0.68 5.20
N VAL A 76 -3.83 -0.47 4.50
CA VAL A 76 -3.39 0.86 4.03
C VAL A 76 -3.49 0.91 2.51
N VAL A 77 -4.12 1.95 1.97
CA VAL A 77 -4.31 2.12 0.52
C VAL A 77 -3.68 3.43 0.05
N ASP A 78 -2.78 3.33 -0.94
CA ASP A 78 -2.07 4.46 -1.55
C ASP A 78 -2.28 4.46 -3.08
N TYR A 79 -3.00 5.40 -3.71
CA TYR A 79 -4.00 6.33 -3.21
C TYR A 79 -5.32 6.11 -3.97
N LEU A 80 -6.45 6.40 -3.30
CA LEU A 80 -7.80 6.01 -3.77
C LEU A 80 -8.20 6.50 -5.16
N GLN A 81 -7.64 7.61 -5.64
CA GLN A 81 -8.07 8.21 -6.90
C GLN A 81 -7.60 7.45 -8.15
N LEU A 82 -6.72 6.46 -7.99
CA LEU A 82 -6.28 5.60 -9.09
C LEU A 82 -7.01 4.25 -9.12
N MET A 83 -7.85 3.95 -8.12
CA MET A 83 -8.67 2.75 -8.15
C MET A 83 -9.77 2.88 -9.20
N GLN A 84 -9.98 1.84 -10.00
CA GLN A 84 -11.02 1.84 -11.02
C GLN A 84 -12.39 1.62 -10.36
N SER A 85 -13.34 2.52 -10.64
CA SER A 85 -14.75 2.28 -10.33
C SER A 85 -15.20 1.03 -11.10
N ALA A 86 -15.96 0.16 -10.44
CA ALA A 86 -16.57 -1.02 -11.05
C ALA A 86 -17.64 -0.59 -12.07
N GLY A 87 -17.20 -0.20 -13.27
CA GLY A 87 -18.07 0.35 -14.32
C GLY A 87 -17.37 0.82 -15.60
N SER A 88 -16.05 0.70 -15.72
CA SER A 88 -15.27 1.23 -16.88
C SER A 88 -15.46 0.47 -18.20
N GLY A 89 -16.32 -0.55 -18.24
CA GLY A 89 -16.69 -1.27 -19.46
C GLY A 89 -17.92 -0.66 -20.13
N HIS A 90 -17.69 0.25 -21.08
CA HIS A 90 -18.65 0.64 -22.14
C HIS A 90 -20.06 1.08 -21.71
N SER A 91 -20.19 2.28 -21.13
CA SER A 91 -21.38 3.17 -21.11
C SER A 91 -21.21 4.08 -19.89
N TRP A 92 -21.78 5.29 -19.90
CA TRP A 92 -21.68 6.32 -18.85
C TRP A 92 -20.50 7.29 -18.98
N SER A 93 -20.50 8.00 -20.10
CA SER A 93 -19.97 9.36 -20.19
C SER A 93 -20.73 10.28 -19.22
N GLY A 94 -20.23 10.49 -17.99
CA GLY A 94 -20.79 11.54 -17.13
C GLY A 94 -20.68 11.36 -15.63
N GLU A 95 -20.06 10.31 -15.11
CA GLU A 95 -19.92 10.19 -13.66
C GLU A 95 -18.86 11.18 -13.14
N SER A 96 -19.29 12.13 -12.32
CA SER A 96 -18.38 13.09 -11.71
C SER A 96 -17.31 12.34 -10.91
N ARG A 97 -16.04 12.71 -11.05
CA ARG A 97 -14.93 12.15 -10.25
C ARG A 97 -15.23 12.19 -8.74
N THR A 98 -16.03 13.16 -8.30
CA THR A 98 -16.50 13.26 -6.91
C THR A 98 -17.46 12.13 -6.50
N GLN A 99 -18.32 11.69 -7.43
CA GLN A 99 -19.25 10.58 -7.23
C GLN A 99 -18.48 9.26 -7.13
N ALA A 100 -17.57 9.00 -8.08
CA ALA A 100 -16.70 7.82 -8.07
C ALA A 100 -15.89 7.70 -6.77
N VAL A 101 -15.30 8.79 -6.28
CA VAL A 101 -14.58 8.80 -4.99
C VAL A 101 -15.52 8.55 -3.80
N SER A 102 -16.74 9.09 -3.84
CA SER A 102 -17.74 8.85 -2.80
C SER A 102 -18.17 7.38 -2.74
N ASP A 103 -18.33 6.74 -3.89
CA ASP A 103 -18.71 5.34 -4.00
C ASP A 103 -17.57 4.42 -3.56
N MET A 104 -16.32 4.72 -3.97
CA MET A 104 -15.15 3.99 -3.48
C MET A 104 -14.99 4.09 -1.96
N SER A 105 -15.18 5.29 -1.38
CA SER A 105 -15.14 5.49 0.07
C SER A 105 -16.21 4.65 0.79
N ARG A 106 -17.42 4.58 0.23
CA ARG A 106 -18.49 3.72 0.76
C ARG A 106 -18.10 2.23 0.70
N MET A 107 -17.56 1.78 -0.42
CA MET A 107 -17.12 0.38 -0.59
C MET A 107 -16.00 0.01 0.38
N LEU A 108 -15.01 0.89 0.57
CA LEU A 108 -13.94 0.70 1.55
C LEU A 108 -14.50 0.63 2.97
N LYS A 109 -15.49 1.48 3.30
CA LYS A 109 -16.11 1.42 4.63
C LYS A 109 -16.86 0.12 4.86
N ILE A 110 -17.49 -0.45 3.83
CA ILE A 110 -18.12 -1.77 3.91
C ILE A 110 -17.05 -2.84 4.10
N MET A 111 -15.99 -2.83 3.30
CA MET A 111 -14.85 -3.75 3.44
C MET A 111 -14.25 -3.71 4.84
N ALA A 112 -13.99 -2.54 5.40
CA ALA A 112 -13.47 -2.38 6.77
C ALA A 112 -14.39 -2.99 7.83
N LYS A 113 -15.72 -2.83 7.67
CA LYS A 113 -16.71 -3.45 8.57
C LYS A 113 -16.77 -4.97 8.42
N GLU A 114 -16.66 -5.49 7.20
CA GLU A 114 -16.70 -6.92 6.91
C GLU A 114 -15.45 -7.64 7.43
N LEU A 115 -14.28 -7.03 7.23
CA LEU A 115 -13.01 -7.55 7.71
C LEU A 115 -12.79 -7.29 9.20
N ASN A 116 -13.54 -6.36 9.80
CA ASN A 116 -13.36 -5.89 11.16
C ASN A 116 -11.94 -5.38 11.43
N VAL A 117 -11.41 -4.60 10.48
CA VAL A 117 -10.07 -3.98 10.56
C VAL A 117 -10.14 -2.50 10.22
N PRO A 118 -9.24 -1.68 10.77
CA PRO A 118 -9.05 -0.29 10.34
C PRO A 118 -8.62 -0.20 8.87
#